data_AF-A0A2E6H433-F1
#
_entry.id   AF-A0A2E6H433-F1
#
_cell.length_a   1.000
_cell.length_b   1.000
_cell.length_c   1.000
_cell.angle_alpha   90.00
_cell.angle_beta   90.00
_cell.angle_gamma   90.00
#
_symmetry.space_group_name_H-M   'P 1'
#
loop_
_entity.id
_entity.type
_entity.pdbx_description
1 polymer ?
#
loop_
_entity_poly.entity_id
_entity_poly.type
_entity_poly.pdbx_seq_one_letter_code
_entity_poly.pdbx_strand_id
1 'polypeptide(L)'
;MSKLKSGRIILDEGAKSALSSMYDELKNEACIKVTPAKLSSWIIQKFYQSYYRQYKTKIIKEHFNSKEYLKKVVSQMNDSDSIEEILKSTLIDLKPRKNKPVDAKKES
;
A
#
# COMPACT_ATOMS: atom_id res chain seq x y z
N MET A 1 -20.07 -6.66 -1.90
CA MET A 1 -18.80 -5.91 -1.93
C MET A 1 -19.02 -4.59 -2.64
N SER A 2 -18.97 -3.48 -1.90
CA SER A 2 -19.16 -2.13 -2.45
C SER A 2 -17.97 -1.75 -3.35
N LYS A 3 -18.20 -1.66 -4.66
CA LYS A 3 -17.25 -1.04 -5.60
C LYS A 3 -16.93 0.36 -5.08
N LEU A 4 -15.64 0.66 -4.86
CA LEU A 4 -15.19 2.01 -4.50
C LEU A 4 -15.77 2.99 -5.52
N LYS A 5 -16.62 3.91 -5.05
CA LYS A 5 -17.15 5.03 -5.86
C LYS A 5 -15.94 5.74 -6.48
N SER A 6 -16.01 6.01 -7.78
CA SER A 6 -15.00 6.71 -8.58
C SER A 6 -14.24 7.75 -7.74
N GLY A 7 -13.03 7.39 -7.31
CA GLY A 7 -12.15 8.29 -6.57
C GLY A 7 -11.36 9.12 -7.57
N ARG A 8 -11.40 10.44 -7.45
CA ARG A 8 -10.43 11.29 -8.15
C ARG A 8 -9.08 11.09 -7.49
N ILE A 9 -8.12 10.57 -8.26
CA ILE A 9 -6.73 10.48 -7.81
C ILE A 9 -6.12 11.87 -7.96
N ILE A 10 -5.83 12.52 -6.84
CA ILE A 10 -5.06 13.76 -6.81
C ILE A 10 -3.60 13.36 -6.64
N LEU A 11 -2.80 13.63 -7.67
CA LEU A 11 -1.36 13.46 -7.61
C LEU A 11 -0.75 14.61 -6.80
N ASP A 12 0.18 14.29 -5.91
CA ASP A 12 1.05 15.28 -5.28
C ASP A 12 2.00 15.91 -6.32
N GLU A 13 2.66 17.01 -5.97
CA GLU A 13 3.53 17.73 -6.91
C GLU A 13 4.68 16.87 -7.45
N GLY A 14 5.25 15.99 -6.63
CA GLY A 14 6.29 15.07 -7.05
C GLY A 14 5.78 14.06 -8.09
N ALA A 15 4.63 13.46 -7.83
CA ALA A 15 4.00 12.53 -8.77
C ALA A 15 3.54 13.22 -10.07
N LYS A 16 3.09 14.47 -10.02
CA LYS A 16 2.79 15.27 -11.22
C LYS A 16 4.03 15.50 -12.06
N SER A 17 5.13 15.91 -11.42
CA SER A 17 6.41 16.15 -12.10
C SER A 17 6.92 14.89 -12.79
N ALA A 18 6.95 13.76 -12.08
CA ALA A 18 7.38 12.47 -12.63
C ALA A 18 6.49 12.03 -13.82
N LEU A 19 5.17 12.21 -13.72
CA LEU A 19 4.26 11.88 -14.82
C LEU A 19 4.47 12.78 -16.04
N SER A 20 4.74 14.06 -15.83
CA SER A 20 5.09 14.99 -16.92
C SER A 20 6.41 14.60 -17.59
N SER A 21 7.46 14.26 -16.82
CA SER A 21 8.73 13.81 -17.39
C SER A 21 8.58 12.53 -18.22
N MET A 22 7.85 11.54 -17.71
CA MET A 22 7.54 10.32 -18.48
C MET A 22 6.76 10.64 -19.76
N TYR A 23 5.86 11.63 -19.70
CA TYR A 23 5.08 12.05 -20.86
C TYR A 23 5.93 12.76 -21.91
N ASP A 24 6.85 13.63 -21.48
CA ASP A 24 7.76 14.36 -22.35
C ASP A 24 8.75 13.42 -23.05
N GLU A 25 9.24 12.39 -22.36
CA GLU A 25 10.06 11.31 -22.96
C GLU A 25 9.29 10.58 -24.08
N LEU A 26 8.03 10.21 -23.81
CA LEU A 26 7.17 9.49 -24.78
C LEU A 26 6.73 10.36 -25.97
N LYS A 27 6.67 11.68 -25.79
CA LYS A 27 6.28 12.62 -26.86
C LYS A 27 7.37 12.75 -27.94
N ASN A 28 8.62 12.50 -27.58
CA ASN A 28 9.76 12.53 -28.49
C ASN A 28 9.88 11.24 -29.33
N GLU A 29 9.20 10.17 -28.92
CA GLU A 29 9.10 8.91 -29.66
C GLU A 29 7.96 9.00 -30.68
N ALA A 30 8.28 8.83 -31.97
CA ALA A 30 7.31 8.98 -33.05
C ALA A 30 6.14 7.97 -32.93
N CYS A 31 4.91 8.43 -33.21
CA CYS A 31 3.70 7.62 -33.35
C CYS A 31 2.95 7.21 -32.06
N ILE A 32 3.26 7.79 -30.90
CA ILE A 32 2.55 7.47 -29.64
C ILE A 32 1.41 8.48 -29.39
N LYS A 33 0.15 8.02 -29.50
CA LYS A 33 -1.06 8.78 -29.08
C LYS A 33 -1.52 8.34 -27.69
N VAL A 34 -0.72 8.64 -26.68
CA VAL A 34 -1.10 8.41 -25.28
C VAL A 34 -1.50 9.74 -24.64
N THR A 35 -2.58 9.72 -23.86
CA THR A 35 -2.97 10.85 -23.02
C THR A 35 -2.43 10.64 -21.60
N PRO A 36 -2.13 11.71 -20.85
CA PRO A 36 -1.67 11.60 -19.45
C PRO A 36 -2.56 10.71 -18.58
N ALA A 37 -3.89 10.76 -18.81
CA ALA A 37 -4.87 9.92 -18.11
C ALA A 37 -4.77 8.42 -18.48
N LYS A 38 -4.48 8.08 -19.74
CA LYS A 38 -4.27 6.68 -20.15
C LYS A 38 -2.94 6.16 -19.61
N LEU A 39 -1.90 7.00 -19.61
CA LEU A 39 -0.59 6.66 -19.06
C LEU A 39 -0.68 6.37 -17.56
N SER A 40 -1.33 7.25 -16.79
CA SER A 40 -1.51 7.04 -15.35
C SER A 40 -2.31 5.77 -15.04
N SER A 41 -3.40 5.52 -15.78
CA SER A 41 -4.19 4.29 -15.62
C SER A 41 -3.34 3.04 -15.88
N TRP A 42 -2.51 3.05 -16.92
CA TRP A 42 -1.64 1.94 -17.27
C TRP A 42 -0.56 1.70 -16.20
N ILE A 43 0.07 2.77 -15.70
CA ILE A 43 1.06 2.71 -14.61
C ILE A 43 0.43 2.07 -13.36
N ILE A 44 -0.74 2.54 -12.94
CA ILE A 44 -1.43 2.01 -11.75
C ILE A 44 -1.72 0.52 -11.92
N GLN A 45 -2.22 0.11 -13.08
CA GLN A 45 -2.53 -1.29 -13.36
C GLN A 45 -1.28 -2.17 -13.32
N LYS A 46 -0.19 -1.73 -13.97
CA LYS A 46 1.09 -2.47 -13.98
C LYS A 46 1.75 -2.50 -12.61
N PHE A 47 1.75 -1.38 -11.90
CA PHE A 47 2.23 -1.32 -10.53
C PHE A 47 1.48 -2.29 -9.64
N TYR A 48 0.15 -2.35 -9.74
CA TYR A 48 -0.67 -3.28 -8.96
C TYR A 48 -0.29 -4.74 -9.26
N GLN A 49 -0.19 -5.09 -10.53
CA GLN A 49 0.07 -6.47 -10.97
C GLN A 49 1.49 -6.94 -10.66
N SER A 50 2.49 -6.12 -10.99
CA SER A 50 3.90 -6.51 -10.94
C SER A 50 4.56 -6.23 -9.59
N TYR A 51 4.23 -5.11 -8.94
CA TYR A 51 4.95 -4.67 -7.75
C TYR A 51 4.10 -4.81 -6.48
N TYR A 52 2.93 -4.16 -6.44
CA TYR A 52 2.10 -4.11 -5.24
C TYR A 52 1.75 -5.50 -4.71
N ARG A 53 1.37 -6.45 -5.57
CA ARG A 53 1.03 -7.81 -5.13
C ARG A 53 2.17 -8.52 -4.40
N GLN A 54 3.41 -8.31 -4.85
CA GLN A 54 4.58 -8.96 -4.27
C GLN A 54 5.05 -8.24 -3.01
N TYR A 55 4.98 -6.90 -3.00
CA TYR A 55 5.53 -6.06 -1.94
C TYR A 55 4.50 -5.50 -0.97
N LYS A 56 3.22 -5.88 -1.09
CA LYS A 56 2.11 -5.41 -0.23
C LYS A 56 2.48 -5.42 1.25
N THR A 57 3.04 -6.53 1.73
CA THR A 57 3.41 -6.70 3.14
C THR A 57 4.53 -5.75 3.57
N LYS A 58 5.46 -5.43 2.67
CA LYS A 58 6.54 -4.46 2.92
C LYS A 58 5.98 -3.04 2.98
N ILE A 59 5.14 -2.67 2.01
CA ILE A 59 4.47 -1.36 1.94
C ILE A 59 3.61 -1.13 3.20
N ILE A 60 2.84 -2.13 3.63
CA ILE A 60 2.04 -2.04 4.86
C ILE A 60 2.92 -1.77 6.08
N LYS A 61 4.09 -2.41 6.18
CA LYS A 61 5.03 -2.19 7.29
C LYS A 61 5.66 -0.81 7.24
N GLU A 62 6.08 -0.35 6.07
CA GLU A 62 6.71 0.97 5.89
C GLU A 62 5.74 2.12 6.19
N HIS A 63 4.46 1.95 5.85
CA HIS A 63 3.41 2.94 6.12
C HIS A 63 2.59 2.62 7.38
N PHE A 64 3.07 1.72 8.25
CA PHE A 64 2.36 1.40 9.48
C PHE A 64 2.44 2.58 10.46
N ASN A 65 1.29 3.23 10.70
CA ASN A 65 1.17 4.29 11.67
C ASN A 65 0.79 3.73 13.05
N SER A 66 1.82 3.45 13.86
CA SER A 66 1.65 2.93 15.22
C SER A 66 0.84 3.85 16.12
N LYS A 67 0.90 5.17 15.91
CA LYS A 67 0.16 6.16 16.70
C LYS A 67 -1.34 6.10 16.44
N GLU A 68 -1.75 6.03 15.17
CA GLU A 68 -3.16 5.87 14.80
C GLU A 68 -3.69 4.49 15.24
N TYR A 69 -2.86 3.45 15.11
CA TYR A 69 -3.21 2.12 15.59
C TYR A 69 -3.46 2.11 17.11
N LEU A 70 -2.54 2.67 17.90
CA LEU A 70 -2.69 2.77 19.36
C LEU A 70 -3.89 3.64 19.75
N LYS A 71 -4.12 4.76 19.06
CA LYS A 71 -5.29 5.62 19.29
C LYS A 71 -6.59 4.85 19.08
N LYS A 72 -6.67 4.01 18.05
CA LYS A 72 -7.82 3.13 17.80
C LYS A 72 -8.02 2.10 18.91
N VAL A 73 -6.94 1.44 19.34
CA VAL A 73 -6.98 0.46 20.44
C VAL A 73 -7.49 1.11 21.73
N VAL A 74 -6.94 2.27 22.10
CA VAL A 74 -7.36 3.01 23.30
C VAL A 74 -8.80 3.52 23.18
N SER A 75 -9.24 3.95 21.99
CA SER A 75 -10.63 4.38 21.78
C SER A 75 -11.67 3.26 21.89
N GLN A 76 -11.22 2.00 21.85
CA GLN A 76 -12.06 0.81 21.99
C GLN A 76 -12.01 0.23 23.41
N MET A 77 -11.22 0.82 24.31
CA MET A 77 -11.21 0.45 25.73
C MET A 77 -12.51 0.89 26.40
N ASN A 78 -13.10 0.00 27.17
CA ASN A 78 -14.10 0.34 28.17
C ASN A 78 -13.41 0.65 29.51
N ASP A 79 -14.08 1.41 30.38
CA ASP A 79 -13.55 1.77 31.71
C ASP A 79 -13.24 0.56 32.61
N SER A 80 -13.80 -0.62 32.30
CA SER A 80 -13.54 -1.88 33.01
C SER A 80 -12.31 -2.64 32.53
N ASP A 81 -11.69 -2.22 31.42
CA ASP A 81 -10.66 -3.02 30.78
C ASP A 81 -9.28 -2.79 31.41
N SER A 82 -8.55 -3.88 31.64
CA SER A 82 -7.18 -3.80 32.14
C SER A 82 -6.25 -3.24 31.06
N ILE A 83 -5.74 -2.03 31.30
CA ILE A 83 -4.78 -1.35 30.42
C ILE A 83 -3.56 -2.24 30.14
N GLU A 84 -3.12 -3.00 31.14
CA GLU A 84 -1.95 -3.86 31.03
C GLU A 84 -2.19 -5.07 30.10
N GLU A 85 -3.39 -5.65 30.11
CA GLU A 85 -3.75 -6.76 29.21
C GLU A 85 -3.93 -6.30 27.77
N ILE A 86 -4.49 -5.10 27.57
CA ILE A 86 -4.64 -4.52 26.24
C ILE A 86 -3.29 -4.13 25.66
N LEU A 87 -2.37 -3.58 26.45
CA LEU A 87 -1.01 -3.31 25.99
C LEU A 87 -0.25 -4.60 25.65
N LYS A 88 -0.39 -5.65 26.46
CA LYS A 88 0.24 -6.97 26.20
C LYS A 88 -0.28 -7.60 24.91
N SER A 89 -1.59 -7.61 24.68
CA SER A 89 -2.18 -8.15 23.45
C SER A 89 -1.79 -7.33 22.21
N THR A 90 -1.79 -6.00 22.33
CA THR A 90 -1.36 -5.08 21.27
C THR A 90 0.10 -5.31 20.88
N LEU A 91 0.99 -5.52 21.87
CA LEU A 91 2.40 -5.83 21.64
C LEU A 91 2.62 -7.20 20.96
N ILE A 92 1.75 -8.18 21.24
CA ILE A 92 1.79 -9.50 20.58
C ILE A 92 1.37 -9.37 19.12
N ASP A 93 0.33 -8.59 18.82
CA ASP A 93 -0.16 -8.36 17.45
C ASP A 93 0.82 -7.52 16.60
N LEU A 94 1.52 -6.58 17.24
CA LEU A 94 2.59 -5.80 16.60
C LEU A 94 3.86 -6.61 16.35
N LYS A 95 4.06 -7.71 17.08
CA LYS A 95 5.25 -8.55 16.91
C LYS A 95 5.17 -9.20 15.53
N PRO A 96 6.19 -9.01 14.66
CA PRO A 96 6.17 -9.63 13.35
C PRO A 96 6.08 -11.15 13.55
N ARG A 97 4.96 -11.76 13.11
CA ARG A 97 4.89 -13.20 12.93
C ARG A 97 6.08 -13.55 12.05
N LYS A 98 7.08 -14.24 12.63
CA LYS A 98 8.15 -14.85 11.85
C LYS A 98 7.45 -15.73 10.83
N ASN A 99 7.41 -15.30 9.58
CA ASN A 99 7.02 -16.16 8.49
C ASN A 99 7.99 -17.34 8.55
N LYS A 100 7.48 -18.53 8.88
CA LYS A 100 8.22 -19.76 8.62
C LYS A 100 8.61 -19.71 7.14
N PRO A 101 9.88 -19.97 6.77
CA PRO A 101 10.19 -20.23 5.38
C PRO A 101 9.30 -21.40 4.96
N VAL A 102 8.47 -21.17 3.93
CA VAL A 102 7.81 -22.26 3.23
C VAL A 102 8.94 -22.98 2.52
N ASP A 103 9.28 -24.18 3.00
CA ASP A 103 10.20 -25.11 2.37
C ASP A 103 9.81 -25.29 0.90
N ALA A 104 10.54 -24.61 0.00
CA ALA A 104 10.54 -24.92 -1.42
C ALA A 104 11.45 -26.14 -1.63
N LYS A 105 10.99 -27.31 -1.18
CA LYS A 105 11.52 -28.61 -1.59
C LYS A 105 10.40 -29.63 -1.64
N LYS A 106 9.84 -29.82 -2.84
CA LYS A 106 9.71 -31.08 -3.57
C LYS A 106 8.71 -30.95 -4.72
N GLU A 107 8.87 -31.85 -5.68
CA GLU A 107 8.17 -32.03 -6.97
C GLU A 107 8.85 -31.30 -8.13
N SER A 108 9.42 -31.98 -9.12
CA SER A 108 9.72 -33.40 -9.31
C SER A 108 10.70 -33.52 -10.49
#